data_AF-A0AAV9UJH0-F1
#
_entry.id   AF-A0AAV9UJH0-F1
#
_cell.length_a   1.000
_cell.length_b   1.000
_cell.length_c   1.000
_cell.angle_alpha   90.00
_cell.angle_beta   90.00
_cell.angle_gamma   90.00
#
_symmetry.space_group_name_H-M   'P 1'
#
loop_
_entity.id
_entity.type
_entity.pdbx_description
1 polymer ?
#
loop_
_entity_poly.entity_id
_entity_poly.type
_entity_poly.pdbx_seq_one_letter_code
_entity_poly.pdbx_strand_id
1 'polypeptide(L)'
;MSTAVVVSRQSGGVSLFRPGAIDRYFQSHRSFEYTPSAEASVLKSFKRLAINQKWDENRRVQEKKKFQAAVDAEFTARVGNGFALIDWQRLAKVIGIEPLPQSITQCRKMIKRENINIYHILHAYRRAREIQNIDDIRPSTEIQRFKSVGELRRYTQKHGMFYSKEQAKGSVLKGLLKHLR
;
A
#
# COMPACT_ATOMS: atom_id res chain seq x y z
N MET A 1 35.28 37.57 -13.46
CA MET A 1 34.79 36.19 -13.62
C MET A 1 33.98 35.84 -12.37
N SER A 2 32.66 36.02 -12.42
CA SER A 2 31.79 35.75 -11.26
C SER A 2 31.27 34.32 -11.31
N THR A 3 31.67 33.53 -10.32
CA THR A 3 31.16 32.18 -10.06
C THR A 3 29.76 32.26 -9.48
N ALA A 4 28.76 31.84 -10.26
CA ALA A 4 27.40 31.66 -9.78
C ALA A 4 27.33 30.43 -8.87
N VAL A 5 26.99 30.65 -7.59
CA VAL A 5 26.64 29.59 -6.65
C VAL A 5 25.31 28.99 -7.10
N VAL A 6 25.35 27.73 -7.52
CA VAL A 6 24.15 26.94 -7.80
C VAL A 6 23.43 26.70 -6.48
N VAL A 7 22.42 27.51 -6.20
CA VAL A 7 21.48 27.27 -5.11
C VAL A 7 20.58 26.11 -5.54
N SER A 8 20.95 24.91 -5.11
CA SER A 8 20.09 23.73 -5.19
C SER A 8 18.78 24.03 -4.45
N ARG A 9 17.69 24.16 -5.21
CA ARG A 9 16.33 24.28 -4.69
C ARG A 9 16.04 23.06 -3.81
N GLN A 10 16.06 23.25 -2.50
CA GLN A 10 15.40 22.31 -1.60
C GLN A 10 13.89 22.45 -1.82
N SER A 11 13.29 21.40 -2.36
CA SER A 11 11.84 21.28 -2.55
C SER A 11 11.15 21.22 -1.18
N GLY A 12 10.86 22.39 -0.60
CA GLY A 12 10.07 22.57 0.61
C GLY A 12 8.59 22.25 0.43
N GLY A 13 8.27 21.04 -0.04
CA GLY A 13 6.91 20.53 0.01
C GLY A 13 6.63 20.00 1.42
N VAL A 14 5.70 20.63 2.14
CA VAL A 14 5.17 20.05 3.38
C VAL A 14 4.58 18.68 3.03
N SER A 15 5.16 17.63 3.61
CA SER A 15 4.64 16.27 3.47
C SER A 15 3.32 16.18 4.21
N LEU A 16 2.21 15.99 3.49
CA LEU A 16 0.88 15.73 4.07
C LEU A 16 0.77 14.30 4.63
N PHE A 17 1.87 13.56 4.67
CA PHE A 17 1.92 12.22 5.23
C PHE A 17 1.53 12.24 6.71
N ARG A 18 0.40 11.62 7.02
CA ARG A 18 -0.02 11.33 8.40
C ARG A 18 0.34 9.89 8.73
N PRO A 19 1.17 9.63 9.77
CA PRO A 19 1.42 8.29 10.27
C PRO A 19 0.12 7.55 10.58
N GLY A 20 0.03 6.31 10.13
CA GLY A 20 -1.16 5.47 10.19
C GLY A 20 -1.04 4.29 11.16
N ALA A 21 -1.88 3.29 10.94
CA ALA A 21 -1.88 2.08 11.76
C ALA A 21 -0.59 1.27 11.60
N ILE A 22 0.03 1.28 10.41
CA ILE A 22 1.30 0.58 10.17
C ILE A 22 2.43 1.26 10.96
N ASP A 23 2.47 2.59 10.96
CA ASP A 23 3.49 3.35 11.68
C ASP A 23 3.40 3.09 13.18
N ARG A 24 2.18 3.08 13.73
CA ARG A 24 1.91 2.72 15.13
C ARG A 24 2.35 1.29 15.46
N TYR A 25 2.14 0.33 14.56
CA TYR A 25 2.61 -1.05 14.73
C TYR A 25 4.14 -1.11 14.84
N PHE A 26 4.87 -0.35 14.02
CA PHE A 26 6.34 -0.33 14.15
C PHE A 26 6.78 0.38 15.43
N GLN A 27 6.17 1.52 15.76
CA GLN A 27 6.50 2.30 16.96
C GLN A 27 6.17 1.57 18.28
N SER A 28 5.27 0.57 18.28
CA SER A 28 5.02 -0.23 19.48
C SER A 28 6.19 -1.13 19.88
N HIS A 29 7.18 -1.32 19.00
CA HIS A 29 8.38 -2.11 19.25
C HIS A 29 9.52 -1.20 19.75
N ARG A 30 9.59 -0.96 21.06
CA ARG A 30 10.51 0.04 21.67
C ARG A 30 11.99 -0.13 21.33
N SER A 31 12.46 -1.36 21.10
CA SER A 31 13.85 -1.66 20.73
C SER A 31 14.15 -1.54 19.24
N PHE A 32 13.17 -1.15 18.42
CA PHE A 32 13.30 -1.04 16.98
C PHE A 32 13.24 0.42 16.53
N GLU A 33 14.34 0.90 15.94
CA GLU A 33 14.38 2.23 15.36
C GLU A 33 13.53 2.31 14.09
N TYR A 34 12.47 3.10 14.17
CA TYR A 34 11.54 3.34 13.07
C TYR A 34 11.07 4.79 13.04
N THR A 35 11.35 5.46 11.93
CA THR A 35 10.83 6.79 11.62
C THR A 35 9.73 6.65 10.57
N PRO A 36 8.47 7.03 10.90
CA PRO A 36 7.37 7.07 9.92
C PRO A 36 7.73 7.93 8.71
N SER A 37 7.47 7.41 7.52
CA SER A 37 7.65 8.15 6.27
C SER A 37 6.77 7.57 5.16
N ALA A 38 6.32 8.45 4.25
CA ALA A 38 5.65 8.04 3.00
C ALA A 38 6.55 7.18 2.11
N GLU A 39 7.86 7.40 2.18
CA GLU A 39 8.90 6.70 1.41
C GLU A 39 9.26 5.32 2.00
N ALA A 40 8.86 5.06 3.24
CA ALA A 40 9.28 3.87 3.94
C ALA A 40 8.68 2.60 3.31
N SER A 41 9.54 1.69 2.88
CA SER A 41 9.11 0.36 2.46
C SER A 41 8.67 -0.46 3.69
N VAL A 42 7.36 -0.51 3.91
CA VAL A 42 6.73 -1.21 5.06
C VAL A 42 7.16 -2.67 5.20
N LEU A 43 7.38 -3.37 4.09
CA LEU A 43 7.85 -4.76 4.10
C LEU A 43 9.33 -4.87 4.48
N LYS A 44 10.19 -3.96 4.02
CA LYS A 44 11.60 -3.93 4.45
C LYS A 44 11.67 -3.62 5.94
N SER A 45 10.86 -2.69 6.43
CA SER A 45 10.75 -2.38 7.86
C SER A 45 10.31 -3.59 8.68
N PHE A 46 9.30 -4.35 8.21
CA PHE A 46 8.89 -5.60 8.87
C PHE A 46 10.01 -6.65 8.92
N LYS A 47 10.73 -6.85 7.81
CA LYS A 47 11.88 -7.77 7.77
C LYS A 47 12.99 -7.33 8.73
N ARG A 48 13.30 -6.04 8.77
CA ARG A 48 14.31 -5.47 9.66
C ARG A 48 13.91 -5.61 11.13
N LEU A 49 12.64 -5.39 11.45
CA LEU A 49 12.09 -5.60 12.78
C LEU A 49 12.23 -7.07 13.21
N ALA A 50 11.85 -8.01 12.35
CA ALA A 50 11.98 -9.44 12.66
C ALA A 50 13.42 -9.88 12.94
N ILE A 51 14.40 -9.29 12.24
CA ILE A 51 15.84 -9.53 12.48
C ILE A 51 16.28 -8.89 13.80
N ASN A 52 15.96 -7.61 14.02
CA ASN A 52 16.32 -6.88 15.23
C ASN A 52 15.79 -7.56 16.50
N GLN A 53 14.57 -8.08 16.45
CA GLN A 53 13.92 -8.77 17.57
C GLN A 53 14.25 -10.27 17.63
N LYS A 54 15.08 -10.78 16.71
CA LYS A 54 15.48 -12.20 16.63
C LYS A 54 14.30 -13.16 16.64
N TRP A 55 13.23 -12.83 15.92
CA TRP A 55 12.03 -13.66 15.89
C TRP A 55 12.31 -15.00 15.20
N ASP A 56 11.93 -16.08 15.88
CA ASP A 56 11.76 -17.40 15.29
C ASP A 56 10.56 -17.44 14.32
N GLU A 57 10.36 -18.57 13.65
CA GLU A 57 9.31 -18.72 12.64
C GLU A 57 7.90 -18.56 13.25
N ASN A 58 7.66 -19.10 14.45
CA ASN A 58 6.37 -19.02 15.11
C ASN A 58 6.02 -17.57 15.44
N ARG A 59 6.98 -16.81 15.97
CA ARG A 59 6.81 -15.40 16.28
C ARG A 59 6.65 -14.57 15.01
N ARG A 60 7.40 -14.87 13.94
CA ARG A 60 7.24 -14.22 12.63
C ARG A 60 5.84 -14.39 12.08
N VAL A 61 5.25 -15.58 12.19
CA VAL A 61 3.87 -15.83 11.75
C VAL A 61 2.86 -15.01 12.55
N GLN A 62 3.00 -14.97 13.89
CA GLN A 62 2.11 -14.18 14.75
C GLN A 62 2.21 -12.68 14.46
N GLU A 63 3.41 -12.15 14.37
CA GLU A 63 3.65 -10.71 14.11
C GLU A 63 3.26 -10.32 12.68
N LYS A 64 3.41 -11.23 11.72
CA LYS A 64 2.90 -11.01 10.35
C LYS A 64 1.39 -10.83 10.32
N LYS A 65 0.62 -11.54 11.18
CA LYS A 65 -0.83 -11.33 11.30
C LYS A 65 -1.14 -9.94 11.84
N LYS A 66 -0.46 -9.50 12.92
CA LYS A 66 -0.63 -8.16 13.50
C LYS A 66 -0.26 -7.05 12.51
N PHE A 67 0.86 -7.21 11.82
CA PHE A 67 1.29 -6.30 10.76
C PHE A 67 0.26 -6.22 9.64
N GLN A 68 -0.26 -7.34 9.17
CA GLN A 68 -1.28 -7.33 8.10
C GLN A 68 -2.61 -6.72 8.56
N ALA A 69 -2.99 -6.87 9.83
CA ALA A 69 -4.13 -6.17 10.41
C ALA A 69 -3.90 -4.65 10.44
N ALA A 70 -2.69 -4.21 10.79
CA ALA A 70 -2.32 -2.79 10.69
C ALA A 70 -2.36 -2.28 9.24
N VAL A 71 -1.95 -3.09 8.27
CA VAL A 71 -2.09 -2.77 6.84
C VAL A 71 -3.55 -2.63 6.43
N ASP A 72 -4.43 -3.54 6.85
CA ASP A 72 -5.87 -3.44 6.55
C ASP A 72 -6.51 -2.19 7.18
N ALA A 73 -6.19 -1.90 8.44
CA ALA A 73 -6.68 -0.72 9.15
C ALA A 73 -6.23 0.58 8.47
N GLU A 74 -4.96 0.65 8.05
CA GLU A 74 -4.45 1.82 7.31
C GLU A 74 -5.12 1.96 5.94
N PHE A 75 -5.34 0.85 5.24
CA PHE A 75 -6.02 0.86 3.96
C PHE A 75 -7.47 1.34 4.10
N THR A 76 -8.19 0.80 5.07
CA THR A 76 -9.57 1.16 5.38
C THR A 76 -9.68 2.65 5.73
N ALA A 77 -8.73 3.18 6.50
CA ALA A 77 -8.71 4.61 6.85
C ALA A 77 -8.41 5.52 5.65
N ARG A 78 -7.56 5.10 4.70
CA ARG A 78 -7.17 5.92 3.55
C ARG A 78 -8.15 5.83 2.37
N VAL A 79 -8.77 4.68 2.17
CA VAL A 79 -9.55 4.39 0.96
C VAL A 79 -11.04 4.23 1.25
N GLY A 80 -11.35 3.65 2.41
CA GLY A 80 -12.70 3.24 2.80
C GLY A 80 -12.82 1.72 2.95
N ASN A 81 -13.90 1.29 3.59
CA ASN A 81 -14.18 -0.12 3.89
C ASN A 81 -14.80 -0.88 2.69
N GLY A 82 -15.18 -0.17 1.62
CA GLY A 82 -15.71 -0.78 0.41
C GLY A 82 -17.20 -1.08 0.46
N PHE A 83 -17.94 -0.45 1.37
CA PHE A 83 -19.41 -0.46 1.36
C PHE A 83 -19.98 0.56 0.38
N ALA A 84 -19.30 1.68 0.16
CA ALA A 84 -19.74 2.73 -0.76
C ALA A 84 -19.07 2.60 -2.14
N LEU A 85 -19.78 3.01 -3.20
CA LEU A 85 -19.23 3.07 -4.56
C LEU A 85 -17.95 3.91 -4.63
N ILE A 86 -17.92 5.03 -3.90
CA ILE A 86 -16.80 5.96 -3.89
C ILE A 86 -15.48 5.29 -3.45
N ASP A 87 -15.52 4.37 -2.49
CA ASP A 87 -14.33 3.64 -2.02
C ASP A 87 -13.72 2.80 -3.15
N TRP A 88 -14.57 2.15 -3.92
CA TRP A 88 -14.17 1.34 -5.07
C TRP A 88 -13.67 2.20 -6.24
N GLN A 89 -14.31 3.34 -6.48
CA GLN A 89 -13.90 4.28 -7.52
C GLN A 89 -12.56 4.94 -7.18
N ARG A 90 -12.32 5.29 -5.91
CA ARG A 90 -11.00 5.76 -5.44
C ARG A 90 -9.91 4.74 -5.74
N LEU A 91 -10.16 3.47 -5.43
CA LEU A 91 -9.22 2.39 -5.76
C LEU A 91 -9.02 2.24 -7.27
N ALA A 92 -10.10 2.24 -8.05
CA ALA A 92 -10.03 2.15 -9.50
C ALA A 92 -9.19 3.28 -10.11
N LYS A 93 -9.37 4.52 -9.63
CA LYS A 93 -8.66 5.70 -10.13
C LYS A 93 -7.19 5.72 -9.73
N VAL A 94 -6.85 5.31 -8.50
CA VAL A 94 -5.45 5.13 -8.08
C VAL A 94 -4.74 4.08 -8.94
N ILE A 95 -5.44 2.99 -9.28
CA ILE A 95 -4.94 1.96 -10.20
C ILE A 95 -4.92 2.44 -11.66
N GLY A 96 -5.56 3.57 -12.01
CA GLY A 96 -5.63 4.09 -13.38
C GLY A 96 -6.60 3.34 -14.28
N ILE A 97 -7.71 2.87 -13.73
CA ILE A 97 -8.81 2.28 -14.49
C ILE A 97 -9.66 3.42 -15.08
N GLU A 98 -9.72 3.47 -16.40
CA GLU A 98 -10.56 4.40 -17.16
C GLU A 98 -11.35 3.64 -18.25
N PRO A 99 -12.61 4.03 -18.54
CA PRO A 99 -13.38 5.06 -17.84
C PRO A 99 -13.74 4.63 -16.42
N LEU A 100 -13.90 5.61 -15.52
CA LEU A 100 -14.26 5.34 -14.12
C LEU A 100 -15.60 4.57 -14.03
N PRO A 101 -15.64 3.40 -13.37
CA PRO A 101 -16.85 2.57 -13.35
C PRO A 101 -17.95 3.19 -12.48
N GLN A 102 -19.22 2.98 -12.86
CA GLN A 102 -20.38 3.63 -12.24
C GLN A 102 -21.13 2.73 -11.24
N SER A 103 -20.61 1.53 -10.96
CA SER A 103 -21.19 0.60 -9.98
C SER A 103 -20.13 -0.23 -9.29
N ILE A 104 -20.41 -0.67 -8.05
CA ILE A 104 -19.51 -1.51 -7.24
C ILE A 104 -19.18 -2.79 -8.01
N THR A 105 -20.16 -3.39 -8.69
CA THR A 105 -19.98 -4.60 -9.50
C THR A 105 -18.99 -4.39 -10.63
N GLN A 106 -19.09 -3.27 -11.36
CA GLN A 106 -18.15 -2.95 -12.42
C GLN A 106 -16.75 -2.67 -11.88
N CYS A 107 -16.61 -1.89 -10.79
CA CYS A 107 -15.33 -1.66 -10.14
C CYS A 107 -14.66 -2.99 -9.76
N ARG A 108 -15.39 -3.87 -9.08
CA ARG A 108 -14.88 -5.20 -8.69
C ARG A 108 -14.43 -6.01 -9.89
N LYS A 109 -15.19 -6.01 -10.98
CA LYS A 109 -14.86 -6.73 -12.21
C LYS A 109 -13.57 -6.20 -12.84
N MET A 110 -13.39 -4.89 -12.90
CA MET A 110 -12.22 -4.27 -13.51
C MET A 110 -10.98 -4.42 -12.63
N ILE A 111 -11.08 -4.11 -11.34
CA ILE A 111 -9.98 -4.28 -10.37
C ILE A 111 -9.50 -5.74 -10.32
N LYS A 112 -10.43 -6.71 -10.40
CA LYS A 112 -10.09 -8.14 -10.42
C LYS A 112 -9.29 -8.55 -11.66
N ARG A 113 -9.31 -7.81 -12.75
CA ARG A 113 -8.51 -8.12 -13.96
C ARG A 113 -7.06 -7.72 -13.77
N GLU A 114 -6.81 -6.68 -12.99
CA GLU A 114 -5.48 -6.18 -12.72
C GLU A 114 -4.62 -7.22 -11.98
N ASN A 115 -3.39 -7.40 -12.42
CA ASN A 115 -2.41 -8.25 -11.72
C ASN A 115 -1.44 -7.31 -11.02
N ILE A 116 -1.77 -6.90 -9.81
CA ILE A 116 -1.03 -5.94 -8.99
C ILE A 116 -0.84 -6.55 -7.60
N ASN A 117 0.32 -6.33 -6.98
CA ASN A 117 0.52 -6.70 -5.59
C ASN A 117 -0.06 -5.61 -4.65
N ILE A 118 -0.83 -6.01 -3.64
CA ILE A 118 -1.50 -5.12 -2.69
C ILE A 118 -0.55 -4.10 -2.03
N TYR A 119 0.70 -4.49 -1.75
CA TYR A 119 1.67 -3.58 -1.13
C TYR A 119 2.09 -2.42 -2.05
N HIS A 120 1.95 -2.54 -3.39
CA HIS A 120 2.21 -1.43 -4.31
C HIS A 120 1.13 -0.37 -4.20
N ILE A 121 -0.12 -0.80 -4.00
CA ILE A 121 -1.25 0.11 -3.81
C ILE A 121 -1.15 0.81 -2.45
N LEU A 122 -0.77 0.07 -1.41
CA LEU A 122 -0.48 0.65 -0.10
C LEU A 122 0.62 1.73 -0.21
N HIS A 123 1.71 1.45 -0.92
CA HIS A 123 2.78 2.43 -1.14
C HIS A 123 2.26 3.68 -1.87
N ALA A 124 1.47 3.50 -2.93
CA ALA A 124 0.82 4.60 -3.64
C ALA A 124 -0.05 5.45 -2.71
N TYR A 125 -0.87 4.85 -1.84
CA TYR A 125 -1.70 5.58 -0.87
C TYR A 125 -0.90 6.26 0.24
N ARG A 126 0.27 5.72 0.62
CA ARG A 126 1.15 6.37 1.60
C ARG A 126 1.79 7.64 1.07
N ARG A 127 2.01 7.72 -0.24
CA ARG A 127 2.61 8.87 -0.95
C ARG A 127 1.58 9.80 -1.59
N ALA A 128 0.32 9.37 -1.68
CA ALA A 128 -0.76 10.21 -2.15
C ALA A 128 -0.84 11.48 -1.28
N ARG A 129 -0.95 12.63 -1.95
CA ARG A 129 -1.26 13.90 -1.27
C ARG A 129 -2.69 13.84 -0.75
N GLU A 130 -3.05 14.74 0.16
CA GLU A 130 -4.44 14.90 0.57
C GLU A 130 -5.27 15.26 -0.67
N ILE A 131 -6.31 14.48 -0.92
CA ILE A 131 -7.18 14.61 -2.09
C ILE A 131 -8.59 14.80 -1.57
N GLN A 132 -9.17 15.97 -1.86
CA GLN A 132 -10.53 16.30 -1.43
C GLN A 132 -11.58 15.70 -2.37
N ASN A 133 -11.34 15.75 -3.69
CA ASN A 133 -12.26 15.23 -4.69
C ASN A 133 -11.67 14.03 -5.43
N ILE A 134 -12.53 13.08 -5.82
CA ILE A 134 -12.10 11.93 -6.61
C ILE A 134 -11.43 12.34 -7.93
N ASP A 135 -11.79 13.50 -8.49
CA ASP A 135 -11.23 14.02 -9.74
C ASP A 135 -9.80 14.52 -9.63
N ASP A 136 -9.35 14.78 -8.42
CA ASP A 136 -7.97 15.16 -8.13
C ASP A 136 -7.07 13.91 -7.97
N ILE A 137 -7.67 12.71 -7.87
CA ILE A 137 -6.90 11.47 -7.84
C ILE A 137 -6.24 11.25 -9.19
N ARG A 138 -4.90 11.22 -9.17
CA ARG A 138 -4.09 10.84 -10.32
C ARG A 138 -3.70 9.36 -10.20
N PRO A 139 -3.70 8.61 -11.31
CA PRO A 139 -3.16 7.26 -11.33
C PRO A 139 -1.73 7.24 -10.81
N SER A 140 -1.41 6.28 -9.96
CA SER A 140 -0.03 6.15 -9.46
C SER A 140 0.86 5.49 -10.50
N THR A 141 1.98 6.14 -10.82
CA THR A 141 3.02 5.61 -11.71
C THR A 141 3.88 4.53 -11.05
N GLU A 142 3.78 4.37 -9.73
CA GLU A 142 4.56 3.40 -8.93
C GLU A 142 3.90 2.02 -8.85
N ILE A 143 2.65 1.91 -9.31
CA ILE A 143 1.92 0.63 -9.31
C ILE A 143 2.42 -0.23 -10.46
N GLN A 144 3.29 -1.19 -10.13
CA GLN A 144 3.70 -2.22 -11.08
C GLN A 144 2.54 -3.16 -11.42
N ARG A 145 2.18 -3.22 -12.70
CA ARG A 145 1.24 -4.19 -13.27
C ARG A 145 2.01 -5.35 -13.88
N PHE A 146 1.58 -6.56 -13.58
CA PHE A 146 2.16 -7.79 -14.13
C PHE A 146 1.34 -8.26 -15.33
N LYS A 147 2.00 -8.83 -16.35
CA LYS A 147 1.32 -9.28 -17.57
C LYS A 147 0.44 -10.50 -17.33
N SER A 148 0.72 -11.27 -16.27
CA SER A 148 -0.03 -12.47 -15.92
C SER A 148 -0.06 -12.71 -14.40
N VAL A 149 -1.01 -13.56 -13.97
CA VAL A 149 -1.07 -14.07 -12.60
C VAL A 149 0.20 -14.85 -12.24
N GLY A 150 0.79 -15.58 -13.21
CA GLY A 150 2.04 -16.32 -13.00
C GLY A 150 3.23 -15.42 -12.69
N GLU A 151 3.32 -14.27 -13.37
CA GLU A 151 4.35 -13.27 -13.10
C GLU A 151 4.16 -12.59 -11.74
N LEU A 152 2.91 -12.18 -11.42
CA LEU A 152 2.56 -11.68 -10.09
C LEU A 152 2.89 -12.69 -8.99
N ARG A 153 2.65 -13.98 -9.23
CA ARG A 153 2.98 -15.06 -8.29
C ARG A 153 4.48 -15.16 -8.04
N ARG A 154 5.29 -15.27 -9.11
CA ARG A 154 6.76 -15.35 -8.99
C ARG A 154 7.33 -14.15 -8.25
N TYR A 155 6.87 -12.94 -8.60
CA TYR A 155 7.23 -11.72 -7.89
C TYR A 155 6.87 -11.80 -6.41
N THR A 156 5.62 -12.14 -6.11
CA THR A 156 5.11 -12.20 -4.74
C THR A 156 5.86 -13.22 -3.88
N GLN A 157 6.14 -14.41 -4.43
CA GLN A 157 6.92 -15.46 -3.78
C GLN A 157 8.36 -15.01 -3.52
N LYS A 158 9.06 -14.52 -4.55
CA LYS A 158 10.45 -14.05 -4.47
C LYS A 158 10.63 -12.99 -3.39
N HIS A 159 9.66 -12.09 -3.25
CA HIS A 159 9.75 -10.98 -2.30
C HIS A 159 9.07 -11.27 -0.94
N GLY A 160 8.36 -12.39 -0.80
CA GLY A 160 7.58 -12.75 0.39
C GLY A 160 6.34 -11.87 0.62
N MET A 161 5.81 -11.26 -0.44
CA MET A 161 4.80 -10.18 -0.42
C MET A 161 3.37 -10.70 -0.36
N PHE A 162 3.12 -11.72 0.46
CA PHE A 162 1.79 -12.27 0.64
C PHE A 162 0.95 -11.37 1.54
N TYR A 163 -0.32 -11.24 1.18
CA TYR A 163 -1.34 -10.59 1.98
C TYR A 163 -2.43 -11.59 2.32
N SER A 164 -2.89 -11.61 3.59
CA SER A 164 -3.88 -12.59 4.03
C SER A 164 -5.22 -12.36 3.34
N LYS A 165 -5.82 -13.46 2.86
CA LYS A 165 -7.20 -13.48 2.35
C LYS A 165 -8.19 -13.01 3.41
N GLU A 166 -7.98 -13.39 4.66
CA GLU A 166 -8.89 -13.05 5.77
C GLU A 166 -8.93 -11.55 6.00
N GLN A 167 -7.77 -10.90 6.01
CA GLN A 167 -7.66 -9.45 6.19
C GLN A 167 -8.30 -8.70 5.01
N ALA A 168 -8.02 -9.13 3.78
CA ALA A 168 -8.57 -8.46 2.59
C ALA A 168 -10.10 -8.52 2.46
N LYS A 169 -10.79 -9.48 3.10
CA LYS A 169 -12.25 -9.63 2.97
C LYS A 169 -13.03 -8.41 3.50
N GLY A 170 -12.48 -7.72 4.50
CA GLY A 170 -13.11 -6.58 5.16
C GLY A 170 -12.99 -5.25 4.41
N SER A 171 -12.16 -5.18 3.37
CA SER A 171 -11.86 -3.93 2.66
C SER A 171 -12.04 -4.06 1.14
N VAL A 172 -11.88 -2.96 0.40
CA VAL A 172 -11.87 -2.99 -1.07
C VAL A 172 -10.72 -3.85 -1.64
N LEU A 173 -9.71 -4.19 -0.83
CA LEU A 173 -8.59 -5.05 -1.20
C LEU A 173 -9.02 -6.45 -1.64
N LYS A 174 -10.20 -6.94 -1.23
CA LYS A 174 -10.76 -8.20 -1.75
C LYS A 174 -10.88 -8.22 -3.27
N GLY A 175 -11.01 -7.06 -3.91
CA GLY A 175 -11.05 -6.93 -5.38
C GLY A 175 -9.77 -7.38 -6.05
N LEU A 176 -8.63 -7.31 -5.35
CA LEU A 176 -7.29 -7.59 -5.88
C LEU A 176 -6.77 -8.97 -5.51
N LEU A 177 -7.51 -9.72 -4.70
CA LEU A 177 -7.08 -11.05 -4.29
C LEU A 177 -6.98 -11.98 -5.51
N LYS A 178 -5.80 -12.55 -5.69
CA LYS A 178 -5.52 -13.61 -6.66
C LYS A 178 -5.11 -14.87 -5.92
N HIS A 179 -5.48 -16.02 -6.48
CA HIS A 179 -4.96 -17.30 -6.01
C HIS A 179 -3.52 -17.47 -6.51
N LEU A 180 -2.56 -17.28 -5.60
CA LEU A 180 -1.13 -17.37 -5.86
C LEU A 180 -0.56 -18.69 -5.32
N ARG A 181 -1.17 -19.83 -5.71
CA ARG A 181 -0.69 -21.18 -5.35
C ARG A 181 0.67 -21.46 -5.96
#